data_AF-A0A1C7M725-F1
#
_entry.id   AF-A0A1C7M725-F1
#
_cell.length_a   1.000
_cell.length_b   1.000
_cell.length_c   1.000
_cell.angle_alpha   90.00
_cell.angle_beta   90.00
_cell.angle_gamma   90.00
#
_symmetry.space_group_name_H-M   'P 1'
#
loop_
_entity.id
_entity.type
_entity.pdbx_description
1 polymer ?
#
loop_
_entity_poly.entity_id
_entity_poly.type
_entity_poly.pdbx_seq_one_letter_code
_entity_poly.pdbx_strand_id
1 'polypeptide(L)'
;MQSASSSHKIRTNSTQSAPTLPRLPVPKLHLTLQKYLKSIQPFLLEDEARGGPPFESSYNIRVKWAEDFEHGLGQICQERLLALDKASPNNWLDDNFWLKKAYHEWRAPLLINSNWWLALNHDPIIPEDVIYGRAPSRKSGFTEWQVRRASWLVYRLLDFKARLERQELHPDTTRSEPRC
;
A
#
# COMPACT_ATOMS: atom_id res chain seq x y z
N MET A 1 42.09 44.11 -17.55
CA MET A 1 41.80 43.08 -16.51
C MET A 1 40.45 42.49 -16.82
N GLN A 2 40.44 41.28 -17.38
CA GLN A 2 39.21 40.54 -17.71
C GLN A 2 38.66 39.92 -16.43
N SER A 3 37.40 40.19 -16.11
CA SER A 3 36.66 39.46 -15.07
C SER A 3 35.55 38.69 -15.78
N ALA A 4 35.77 37.39 -15.96
CA ALA A 4 34.80 36.48 -16.54
C ALA A 4 33.72 36.16 -15.50
N SER A 5 32.50 36.66 -15.72
CA SER A 5 31.32 36.23 -14.99
C SER A 5 30.96 34.81 -15.43
N SER A 6 31.36 33.81 -14.64
CA SER A 6 31.00 32.42 -14.86
C SER A 6 29.58 32.19 -14.37
N SER A 7 28.61 32.37 -15.25
CA SER A 7 27.23 31.93 -15.03
C SER A 7 27.23 30.40 -14.94
N HIS A 8 27.15 29.87 -13.72
CA HIS A 8 26.90 28.46 -13.49
C HIS A 8 25.50 28.12 -14.00
N LYS A 9 25.42 27.70 -15.27
CA LYS A 9 24.28 26.94 -15.78
C LYS A 9 24.21 25.65 -14.97
N ILE A 10 23.27 25.59 -14.03
CA ILE A 10 22.83 24.33 -13.43
C ILE A 10 22.34 23.47 -14.61
N ARG A 11 23.16 22.49 -14.99
CA ARG A 11 22.77 21.44 -15.92
C ARG A 11 21.62 20.69 -15.25
N THR A 12 20.39 20.95 -15.68
CA THR A 12 19.23 20.10 -15.41
C THR A 12 19.45 18.79 -16.16
N ASN A 13 20.26 17.92 -15.57
CA ASN A 13 20.38 16.56 -16.05
C ASN A 13 19.13 15.79 -15.64
N SER A 14 18.58 15.06 -16.62
CA SER A 14 17.57 14.03 -16.52
C SER A 14 16.10 14.45 -16.38
N THR A 15 15.52 14.87 -17.52
CA THR A 15 14.33 14.14 -18.01
C THR A 15 14.76 12.71 -18.34
N GLN A 16 15.06 11.89 -17.32
CA GLN A 16 15.02 10.44 -17.50
C GLN A 16 13.57 10.13 -17.82
N SER A 17 13.29 9.60 -19.01
CA SER A 17 11.97 9.08 -19.34
C SER A 17 11.53 8.19 -18.19
N ALA A 18 10.40 8.52 -17.56
CA ALA A 18 9.86 7.72 -16.46
C ALA A 18 9.88 6.25 -16.89
N PRO A 19 10.49 5.36 -16.11
CA PRO A 19 10.61 3.97 -16.49
C PRO A 19 9.23 3.40 -16.76
N THR A 20 9.07 2.71 -17.89
CA THR A 20 7.80 2.08 -18.23
C THR A 20 7.57 0.93 -17.26
N LEU A 21 6.66 1.14 -16.29
CA LEU A 21 6.29 0.11 -15.34
C LEU A 21 5.49 -0.99 -16.05
N PRO A 22 5.73 -2.27 -15.72
CA PRO A 22 4.91 -3.35 -16.26
C PRO A 22 3.47 -3.19 -15.77
N ARG A 23 2.51 -3.52 -16.65
CA ARG A 23 1.10 -3.58 -16.28
C ARG A 23 0.87 -4.70 -15.27
N LEU A 24 -0.13 -4.53 -14.40
CA LEU A 24 -0.56 -5.57 -13.49
C LEU A 24 -1.10 -6.77 -14.29
N PRO A 25 -0.46 -7.95 -14.24
CA PRO A 25 -0.91 -9.08 -15.04
C PRO A 25 -2.21 -9.66 -14.49
N VAL A 26 -3.01 -10.27 -15.38
CA VAL A 26 -4.13 -11.14 -14.99
C VAL A 26 -3.62 -12.58 -14.80
N PRO A 27 -3.65 -13.15 -13.59
CA PRO A 27 -3.19 -14.52 -13.36
C PRO A 27 -4.04 -15.55 -14.13
N LYS A 28 -3.43 -16.68 -14.48
CA LYS A 28 -4.15 -17.81 -15.10
C LYS A 28 -5.17 -18.39 -14.11
N LEU A 29 -6.41 -18.58 -14.55
CA LEU A 29 -7.51 -19.12 -13.73
C LEU A 29 -7.12 -20.40 -12.99
N HIS A 30 -6.60 -21.40 -13.72
CA HIS A 30 -6.15 -22.68 -13.14
C HIS A 30 -5.19 -22.50 -11.96
N LEU A 31 -4.15 -21.69 -12.14
CA LEU A 31 -3.12 -21.46 -11.11
C LEU A 31 -3.70 -20.70 -9.91
N THR A 32 -4.67 -19.81 -10.13
CA THR A 32 -5.39 -19.12 -9.06
C THR A 32 -6.23 -20.09 -8.25
N LEU A 33 -6.95 -21.01 -8.91
CA LEU A 33 -7.78 -22.02 -8.25
C LEU A 33 -6.96 -23.04 -7.46
N GLN A 34 -5.82 -23.49 -8.00
CA GLN A 34 -4.89 -24.34 -7.25
C GLN A 34 -4.37 -23.66 -5.97
N LYS A 35 -4.02 -22.37 -6.05
CA LYS A 35 -3.60 -21.59 -4.87
C LYS A 35 -4.75 -21.40 -3.89
N TYR A 36 -5.96 -21.16 -4.37
CA TYR A 36 -7.16 -21.11 -3.55
C TYR A 36 -7.34 -22.41 -2.76
N LEU A 37 -7.35 -23.56 -3.43
CA LEU A 37 -7.49 -24.87 -2.79
C LEU A 37 -6.41 -25.11 -1.74
N LYS A 38 -5.14 -24.79 -2.04
CA LYS A 38 -4.06 -24.88 -1.07
C LYS A 38 -4.27 -23.95 0.13
N SER A 39 -4.73 -22.73 -0.10
CA SER A 39 -4.90 -21.71 0.95
C SER A 39 -6.02 -22.04 1.95
N ILE A 40 -7.04 -22.79 1.53
CA ILE A 40 -8.18 -23.13 2.39
C ILE A 40 -7.94 -24.33 3.30
N GLN A 41 -6.95 -25.19 3.00
CA GLN A 41 -6.70 -26.42 3.75
C GLN A 41 -6.54 -26.21 5.27
N PRO A 42 -5.77 -25.22 5.75
CA PRO A 42 -5.60 -25.02 7.19
C PRO A 42 -6.92 -24.72 7.90
N PHE A 43 -7.84 -24.00 7.27
CA PHE A 43 -9.15 -23.67 7.85
C PHE A 43 -10.08 -24.88 7.92
N LEU A 44 -10.00 -25.79 6.94
CA LEU A 44 -10.78 -27.02 6.95
C LEU A 44 -10.27 -28.02 8.01
N LEU A 45 -8.94 -28.09 8.19
CA LEU A 45 -8.33 -28.89 9.26
C LEU A 45 -8.69 -28.34 10.65
N GLU A 46 -8.69 -27.01 10.80
CA GLU A 46 -9.12 -26.37 12.04
C GLU A 46 -10.60 -26.60 12.33
N ASP A 47 -11.46 -26.60 11.30
CA ASP A 47 -12.89 -26.90 11.43
C ASP A 47 -13.13 -28.34 11.90
N GLU A 48 -12.47 -29.32 11.27
CA GLU A 48 -12.51 -30.72 11.71
C GLU A 48 -12.07 -30.88 13.17
N ALA A 49 -10.95 -30.25 13.56
CA ALA A 49 -10.44 -30.30 14.93
C ALA A 49 -11.41 -29.69 15.96
N ARG A 50 -12.30 -28.78 15.54
CA ARG A 50 -13.36 -28.19 16.38
C ARG A 50 -14.66 -28.98 16.36
N GLY A 51 -14.68 -30.17 15.75
CA GLY A 51 -15.87 -31.03 15.65
C GLY A 51 -16.74 -30.75 14.43
N GLY A 52 -16.23 -30.01 13.44
CA GLY A 52 -16.85 -29.83 12.13
C GLY A 52 -16.80 -31.10 11.26
N PRO A 53 -17.28 -31.04 10.01
CA PRO A 53 -17.23 -32.17 9.09
C PRO A 53 -15.78 -32.61 8.79
N PRO A 54 -15.55 -33.88 8.42
CA PRO A 54 -14.21 -34.36 8.09
C PRO A 54 -13.52 -33.51 7.02
N PHE A 55 -12.21 -33.29 7.17
CA PHE A 55 -11.42 -32.49 6.23
C PHE A 55 -11.59 -32.98 4.80
N GLU A 56 -11.50 -34.29 4.60
CA GLU A 56 -11.51 -34.92 3.29
C GLU A 56 -12.84 -34.67 2.56
N SER A 57 -13.98 -34.80 3.25
CA SER A 57 -15.29 -34.56 2.63
C SER A 57 -15.48 -33.08 2.32
N SER A 58 -15.11 -32.19 3.24
CA SER A 58 -15.18 -30.74 3.05
C SER A 58 -14.28 -30.27 1.91
N TYR A 59 -13.06 -30.78 1.81
CA TYR A 59 -12.08 -30.42 0.79
C TYR A 59 -12.51 -30.89 -0.59
N ASN A 60 -12.98 -32.14 -0.71
CA ASN A 60 -13.46 -32.70 -1.99
C ASN A 60 -14.64 -31.90 -2.57
N ILE A 61 -15.52 -31.34 -1.72
CA ILE A 61 -16.56 -30.41 -2.17
C ILE A 61 -15.95 -29.15 -2.80
N ARG A 62 -14.89 -28.57 -2.23
CA ARG A 62 -14.25 -27.35 -2.77
C ARG A 62 -13.48 -27.64 -4.04
N VAL A 63 -12.85 -28.82 -4.13
CA VAL A 63 -12.23 -29.30 -5.38
C VAL A 63 -13.28 -29.34 -6.48
N LYS A 64 -14.42 -29.99 -6.22
CA LYS A 64 -15.52 -30.06 -7.19
C LYS A 64 -16.02 -28.67 -7.60
N TRP A 65 -16.23 -27.75 -6.65
CA TRP A 65 -16.64 -26.38 -6.97
C TRP A 65 -15.61 -25.63 -7.81
N ALA A 66 -14.31 -25.81 -7.52
CA ALA A 66 -13.25 -25.21 -8.30
C ALA A 66 -13.22 -25.76 -9.74
N GLU A 67 -13.39 -27.07 -9.91
CA GLU A 67 -13.47 -27.72 -11.22
C GLU A 67 -14.71 -27.27 -12.01
N ASP A 68 -15.89 -27.26 -11.38
CA ASP A 68 -17.14 -26.80 -11.98
C ASP A 68 -17.04 -25.33 -12.41
N PHE A 69 -16.39 -24.49 -11.60
CA PHE A 69 -16.14 -23.10 -11.95
C PHE A 69 -15.13 -22.96 -13.08
N GLU A 70 -14.02 -23.70 -13.04
CA GLU A 70 -12.96 -23.66 -14.05
C GLU A 70 -13.44 -24.06 -15.45
N HIS A 71 -14.34 -25.05 -15.54
CA HIS A 71 -14.88 -25.54 -16.80
C HIS A 71 -16.22 -24.90 -17.19
N GLY A 72 -16.76 -24.04 -16.32
CA GLY A 72 -18.04 -23.37 -16.52
C GLY A 72 -17.89 -21.85 -16.52
N LEU A 73 -18.58 -21.20 -15.59
CA LEU A 73 -18.69 -19.73 -15.54
C LEU A 73 -17.33 -19.02 -15.39
N GLY A 74 -16.34 -19.67 -14.77
CA GLY A 74 -15.01 -19.12 -14.55
C GLY A 74 -14.28 -18.77 -15.84
N GLN A 75 -14.45 -19.54 -16.92
CA GLN A 75 -13.85 -19.21 -18.21
C GLN A 75 -14.40 -17.91 -18.77
N ILE A 76 -15.73 -17.75 -18.74
CA ILE A 76 -16.42 -16.53 -19.19
C ILE A 76 -15.97 -15.33 -18.35
N CYS A 77 -15.87 -15.49 -17.03
CA CYS A 77 -15.37 -14.45 -16.13
C CYS A 77 -13.91 -14.07 -16.44
N GLN A 78 -13.04 -15.06 -16.67
CA GLN A 78 -11.63 -14.85 -17.00
C GLN A 78 -11.47 -14.11 -18.34
N GLU A 79 -12.24 -14.48 -19.35
CA GLU A 79 -12.25 -13.79 -20.66
C GLU A 79 -12.69 -12.33 -20.51
N ARG A 80 -13.75 -12.09 -19.75
CA ARG A 80 -14.22 -10.72 -19.46
C ARG A 80 -13.19 -9.92 -18.68
N LEU A 81 -12.49 -10.55 -17.74
CA LEU A 81 -11.41 -9.90 -16.99
C LEU A 81 -10.23 -9.52 -17.89
N LEU A 82 -9.84 -10.40 -18.81
CA LEU A 82 -8.79 -10.11 -19.81
C LEU A 82 -9.22 -8.99 -20.77
N ALA A 83 -10.49 -8.95 -21.17
CA ALA A 83 -11.03 -7.87 -21.98
C ALA A 83 -11.04 -6.53 -21.21
N LEU A 84 -11.41 -6.57 -19.92
CA LEU A 84 -11.37 -5.41 -19.03
C LEU A 84 -9.94 -4.88 -18.87
N ASP A 85 -8.95 -5.76 -18.70
CA ASP A 85 -7.55 -5.34 -18.61
C ASP A 85 -7.08 -4.63 -19.87
N LYS A 86 -7.41 -5.16 -21.06
CA LYS A 86 -7.10 -4.50 -22.33
C LYS A 86 -7.75 -3.12 -22.47
N ALA A 87 -8.95 -2.95 -21.92
CA ALA A 87 -9.69 -1.69 -21.97
C ALA A 87 -9.26 -0.68 -20.89
N SER A 88 -8.57 -1.12 -19.84
CA SER A 88 -8.19 -0.28 -18.70
C SER A 88 -6.93 0.53 -19.03
N PRO A 89 -6.96 1.88 -18.87
CA PRO A 89 -5.84 2.73 -19.28
C PRO A 89 -4.55 2.41 -18.51
N ASN A 90 -4.62 2.13 -17.20
CA ASN A 90 -3.45 2.00 -16.34
C ASN A 90 -3.35 0.63 -15.69
N ASN A 91 -4.41 0.24 -14.95
CA ASN A 91 -4.41 -0.94 -14.11
C ASN A 91 -5.84 -1.45 -13.96
N TRP A 92 -6.11 -2.65 -14.47
CA TRP A 92 -7.45 -3.24 -14.49
C TRP A 92 -8.10 -3.35 -13.11
N LEU A 93 -7.30 -3.51 -12.06
CA LEU A 93 -7.80 -3.67 -10.69
C LEU A 93 -8.11 -2.30 -10.07
N ASP A 94 -7.21 -1.33 -10.20
CA ASP A 94 -7.40 0.00 -9.59
C ASP A 94 -8.44 0.84 -10.35
N ASP A 95 -8.37 0.85 -11.68
CA ASP A 95 -9.27 1.63 -12.55
C ASP A 95 -10.75 1.22 -12.37
N ASN A 96 -11.02 -0.03 -11.94
CA ASN A 96 -12.37 -0.58 -11.92
C ASN A 96 -12.88 -1.01 -10.53
N PHE A 97 -12.00 -1.51 -9.65
CA PHE A 97 -12.45 -2.25 -8.47
C PHE A 97 -11.84 -1.78 -7.15
N TRP A 98 -10.50 -1.74 -7.03
CA TRP A 98 -9.82 -1.74 -5.74
C TRP A 98 -10.26 -0.60 -4.84
N LEU A 99 -10.07 0.65 -5.26
CA LEU A 99 -10.38 1.81 -4.45
C LEU A 99 -11.87 1.84 -4.05
N LYS A 100 -12.74 1.50 -5.00
CA LYS A 100 -14.19 1.52 -4.78
C LYS A 100 -14.64 0.41 -3.81
N LYS A 101 -14.22 -0.83 -4.04
CA LYS A 101 -14.67 -2.01 -3.30
C LYS A 101 -13.98 -2.17 -1.95
N ALA A 102 -12.69 -1.84 -1.85
CA ALA A 102 -11.94 -1.96 -0.61
C ALA A 102 -12.20 -0.79 0.36
N TYR A 103 -12.49 0.42 -0.16
CA TYR A 103 -12.60 1.62 0.68
C TYR A 103 -13.95 2.35 0.51
N HIS A 104 -14.29 2.82 -0.70
CA HIS A 104 -15.39 3.78 -0.84
C HIS A 104 -16.79 3.22 -0.59
N GLU A 105 -17.02 1.94 -0.88
CA GLU A 105 -18.32 1.29 -0.62
C GLU A 105 -18.43 0.80 0.83
N TRP A 106 -17.33 0.75 1.58
CA TRP A 106 -17.35 0.24 2.94
C TRP A 106 -18.00 1.24 3.90
N ARG A 107 -18.94 0.77 4.71
CA ARG A 107 -19.80 1.62 5.58
C ARG A 107 -19.40 1.58 7.06
N ALA A 108 -18.33 0.87 7.41
CA ALA A 108 -17.83 0.86 8.77
C ALA A 108 -17.12 2.19 9.11
N PRO A 109 -17.13 2.63 10.38
CA PRO A 109 -16.40 3.84 10.80
C PRO A 109 -14.91 3.76 10.48
N LEU A 110 -14.37 4.79 9.83
CA LEU A 110 -12.99 4.78 9.32
C LEU A 110 -11.93 4.73 10.42
N LEU A 111 -12.12 5.45 11.53
CA LEU A 111 -11.09 5.69 12.56
C LEU A 111 -10.47 4.40 13.12
N ILE A 112 -11.27 3.35 13.28
CA ILE A 112 -10.82 2.07 13.85
C ILE A 112 -10.61 1.04 12.76
N ASN A 113 -11.51 1.02 11.77
CA ASN A 113 -11.62 -0.11 10.85
C ASN A 113 -10.74 0.06 9.60
N SER A 114 -10.34 1.29 9.24
CA SER A 114 -9.62 1.54 7.98
C SER A 114 -8.38 2.42 8.14
N ASN A 115 -8.49 3.52 8.89
CA ASN A 115 -7.38 4.45 9.06
C ASN A 115 -6.25 3.78 9.84
N TRP A 116 -5.10 3.64 9.19
CA TRP A 116 -3.86 3.28 9.87
C TRP A 116 -3.31 4.49 10.60
N TRP A 117 -2.58 4.23 11.68
CA TRP A 117 -1.89 5.26 12.46
C TRP A 117 -0.47 4.81 12.75
N LEU A 118 0.41 5.79 12.97
CA LEU A 118 1.79 5.54 13.34
C LEU A 118 2.06 6.08 14.74
N ALA A 119 2.65 5.23 15.58
CA ALA A 119 3.36 5.66 16.77
C ALA A 119 4.78 6.07 16.36
N LEU A 120 5.08 7.37 16.40
CA LEU A 120 6.44 7.85 16.13
C LEU A 120 7.30 7.72 17.40
N ASN A 121 8.56 7.32 17.23
CA ASN A 121 9.52 7.32 18.33
C ASN A 121 9.76 8.75 18.85
N HIS A 122 10.11 8.85 20.13
CA HIS A 122 10.58 10.11 20.67
C HIS A 122 11.94 10.49 20.06
N ASP A 123 12.11 11.78 19.81
CA ASP A 123 13.43 12.32 19.50
C ASP A 123 14.35 12.09 20.73
N PRO A 124 15.55 11.51 20.55
CA PRO A 124 16.47 11.22 21.64
C PRO A 124 16.81 12.42 22.53
N ILE A 125 16.65 13.65 22.03
CA ILE A 125 16.98 14.86 22.80
C ILE A 125 15.89 15.27 23.80
N ILE A 126 14.73 14.60 23.78
CA ILE A 126 13.60 15.00 24.60
C ILE A 126 13.79 14.44 26.02
N PRO A 127 13.78 15.31 27.05
CA PRO A 127 13.94 14.88 28.43
C PRO A 127 12.87 13.86 28.87
N GLU A 128 13.26 12.90 29.70
CA GLU A 128 12.36 11.85 30.20
C GLU A 128 11.17 12.42 30.97
N ASP A 129 11.38 13.46 31.77
CA ASP A 129 10.31 14.13 32.52
C ASP A 129 9.23 14.69 31.58
N VAL A 130 9.60 15.15 30.38
CA VAL A 130 8.66 15.60 29.34
C VAL A 130 7.93 14.42 28.71
N ILE A 131 8.64 13.33 28.42
CA ILE A 131 8.06 12.11 27.85
C ILE A 131 6.99 11.51 28.77
N TYR A 132 7.29 11.44 30.06
CA TYR A 132 6.40 10.86 31.07
C TYR A 132 5.41 11.87 31.69
N GLY A 133 5.32 13.09 31.16
CA GLY A 133 4.37 14.11 31.63
C GLY A 133 4.63 14.62 33.06
N ARG A 134 5.86 14.48 33.55
CA ARG A 134 6.31 14.96 34.87
C ARG A 134 6.84 16.40 34.84
N ALA A 135 7.09 16.94 33.65
CA ALA A 135 7.52 18.32 33.48
C ALA A 135 6.41 19.31 33.90
N PRO A 136 6.75 20.45 34.53
CA PRO A 136 5.77 21.45 34.93
C PRO A 136 5.03 22.02 33.70
N SER A 137 3.71 21.85 33.68
CA SER A 137 2.86 22.38 32.60
C SER A 137 2.65 23.89 32.79
N ARG A 138 2.74 24.66 31.70
CA ARG A 138 2.32 26.08 31.69
C ARG A 138 0.80 26.15 31.78
N LYS A 139 0.25 27.26 32.29
CA LYS A 139 -1.21 27.51 32.35
C LYS A 139 -1.92 27.38 30.99
N SER A 140 -1.19 27.42 29.88
CA SER A 140 -1.68 27.31 28.51
C SER A 140 -2.07 25.89 28.08
N GLY A 141 -1.81 24.86 28.88
CA GLY A 141 -2.18 23.47 28.57
C GLY A 141 -1.27 22.75 27.58
N PHE A 142 -0.14 23.36 27.21
CA PHE A 142 0.89 22.73 26.35
C PHE A 142 2.30 23.05 26.85
N THR A 143 3.25 22.16 26.53
CA THR A 143 4.68 22.31 26.86
C THR A 143 5.44 22.94 25.70
N GLU A 144 6.59 23.55 25.99
CA GLU A 144 7.49 24.10 24.96
C GLU A 144 8.00 23.00 24.01
N TRP A 145 8.19 21.79 24.53
CA TRP A 145 8.56 20.62 23.73
C TRP A 145 7.47 20.17 22.76
N GLN A 146 6.19 20.28 23.11
CA GLN A 146 5.08 20.02 22.18
C GLN A 146 5.11 21.02 21.02
N VAL A 147 5.30 22.31 21.31
CA VAL A 147 5.40 23.36 20.27
C VAL A 147 6.64 23.12 19.39
N ARG A 148 7.80 22.88 20.00
CA ARG A 148 9.04 22.61 19.26
C ARG A 148 8.91 21.39 18.34
N ARG A 149 8.34 20.29 18.83
CA ARG A 149 8.11 19.08 18.03
C ARG A 149 7.15 19.35 16.88
N ALA A 150 6.04 20.04 17.15
CA ALA A 150 5.06 20.39 16.12
C ALA A 150 5.68 21.26 15.02
N SER A 151 6.41 22.31 15.38
CA SER A 151 7.11 23.19 14.43
C SER A 151 8.10 22.42 13.56
N TRP A 152 8.86 21.48 14.14
CA TRP A 152 9.82 20.67 13.39
C TRP A 152 9.14 19.68 12.44
N LEU A 153 8.07 19.02 12.88
CA LEU A 153 7.30 18.11 12.02
C LEU A 153 6.69 18.85 10.83
N VAL A 154 6.09 20.02 11.05
CA VAL A 154 5.54 20.86 9.98
C VAL A 154 6.63 21.28 9.01
N TYR A 155 7.76 21.78 9.51
CA TYR A 155 8.90 22.18 8.67
C TYR A 155 9.39 21.04 7.79
N ARG A 156 9.62 19.85 8.36
CA ARG A 156 10.12 18.68 7.62
C ARG A 156 9.09 18.13 6.62
N LEU A 157 7.81 18.19 6.94
CA LEU A 157 6.75 17.79 6.00
C LEU A 157 6.65 18.75 4.81
N LEU A 158 6.77 20.06 5.04
CA LEU A 158 6.79 21.07 3.97
C LEU A 158 8.04 20.96 3.09
N ASP A 159 9.20 20.71 3.68
CA ASP A 159 10.43 20.42 2.94
C ASP A 159 10.27 19.18 2.05
N PHE A 160 9.73 18.09 2.61
CA PHE A 160 9.43 16.88 1.82
C PHE A 160 8.45 17.16 0.69
N LYS A 161 7.37 17.90 0.96
CA LYS A 161 6.39 18.33 -0.06
C LYS A 161 7.07 19.14 -1.17
N ALA A 162 7.92 20.09 -0.84
CA ALA A 162 8.63 20.91 -1.83
C ALA A 162 9.54 20.06 -2.72
N ARG A 163 10.25 19.09 -2.13
CA ARG A 163 11.08 18.13 -2.88
C ARG A 163 10.25 17.23 -3.79
N LEU A 164 9.08 16.79 -3.32
CA LEU A 164 8.13 16.01 -4.13
C LEU A 164 7.64 16.82 -5.34
N GLU A 165 7.23 18.07 -5.14
CA GLU A 165 6.77 18.96 -6.22
C GLU A 165 7.85 19.26 -7.25
N ARG A 166 9.11 19.36 -6.81
CA ARG A 166 10.27 19.54 -7.68
C ARG A 166 10.77 18.24 -8.33
N GLN A 167 10.14 17.11 -8.05
CA GLN A 167 10.57 15.78 -8.50
C GLN A 167 12.02 15.46 -8.11
N GLU A 168 12.46 15.94 -6.95
CA GLU A 168 13.81 15.71 -6.38
C GLU A 168 13.86 14.41 -5.55
N LEU A 169 12.74 13.70 -5.43
CA LEU A 169 12.68 12.40 -4.77
C LEU A 169 13.07 11.31 -5.77
N HIS A 170 14.06 10.51 -5.41
CA HIS A 170 14.46 9.36 -6.22
C HIS A 170 13.37 8.27 -6.18
N PRO A 171 13.08 7.61 -7.31
CA PRO A 171 12.19 6.46 -7.33
C PRO A 171 12.68 5.37 -6.38
N ASP A 172 11.76 4.77 -5.63
CA ASP A 172 12.05 3.57 -4.86
C ASP A 172 12.36 2.42 -5.84
N THR A 173 13.42 1.66 -5.55
CA THR A 173 13.82 0.50 -6.35
C THR A 173 13.90 -0.75 -5.48
N THR A 174 13.49 -1.89 -6.03
CA THR A 174 13.86 -3.19 -5.46
C THR A 174 14.62 -3.99 -6.47
N ARG A 175 15.82 -4.46 -6.09
CA ARG A 175 16.67 -5.31 -6.95
C ARG A 175 16.77 -4.75 -8.38
N SER A 176 16.98 -3.44 -8.52
CA SER A 176 17.11 -2.65 -9.77
C SER A 176 15.84 -2.34 -10.57
N GLU A 177 14.65 -2.78 -10.15
CA GLU A 177 13.40 -2.41 -10.80
C GLU A 177 12.73 -1.21 -10.11
N PRO A 178 12.31 -0.18 -10.88
CA PRO A 178 11.60 0.97 -10.35
C PRO A 178 10.17 0.59 -9.93
N ARG A 179 9.67 1.27 -8.89
CA ARG A 179 8.31 1.10 -8.38
C ARG A 179 7.42 2.26 -8.77
N CYS A 180 6.10 2.00 -8.81
CA CYS A 180 5.09 3.05 -8.83
C CYS A 180 5.11 3.88 -7.53
#